data_AF-A0A9K3DXS8-F1
#
_entry.id   AF-A0A9K3DXS8-F1
#
_cell.length_a   1.000
_cell.length_b   1.000
_cell.length_c   1.000
_cell.angle_alpha   90.00
_cell.angle_beta   90.00
_cell.angle_gamma   90.00
#
_symmetry.space_group_name_H-M   'P 1'
#
loop_
_entity.id
_entity.type
_entity.pdbx_description
1 polymer ?
#
loop_
_entity_poly.entity_id
_entity_poly.type
_entity_poly.pdbx_seq_one_letter_code
_entity_poly.pdbx_strand_id
1 'polypeptide(L)'
;MYGIAVAALGMPSTIATGLAIHAYGPISDNAGGIAEMAGMSHRIRERTDALDAAGNATAAIEKVALVPGDAFGDDCCIRISYAASLSD
;
A
#
# COMPACT_ATOMS: atom_id res chain seq x y z
N MET A 1 23.60 -15.55 2.29
CA MET A 1 22.86 -15.11 1.08
C MET A 1 21.43 -15.65 0.99
N TYR A 2 21.18 -16.97 1.00
CA TYR A 2 19.82 -17.53 0.81
C TYR A 2 18.76 -17.03 1.82
N GLY A 3 19.06 -17.02 3.12
CA GLY A 3 18.12 -16.55 4.15
C GLY A 3 17.77 -15.05 4.05
N ILE A 4 18.74 -14.22 3.66
CA ILE A 4 18.54 -12.77 3.46
C ILE A 4 17.69 -12.53 2.21
N ALA A 5 17.93 -13.29 1.13
CA ALA A 5 17.12 -13.22 -0.08
C ALA A 5 15.66 -13.63 0.17
N VAL A 6 15.42 -14.68 0.97
CA VAL A 6 14.06 -15.11 1.33
C VAL A 6 13.37 -14.10 2.26
N ALA A 7 14.11 -13.48 3.20
CA ALA A 7 13.57 -12.42 4.03
C ALA A 7 13.19 -11.16 3.22
N ALA A 8 14.04 -10.76 2.27
CA ALA A 8 13.78 -9.66 1.36
C ALA A 8 12.57 -9.91 0.44
N LEU A 9 12.33 -11.17 0.03
CA LEU A 9 11.14 -11.57 -0.73
C LEU A 9 9.89 -11.75 0.14
N GLY A 10 10.05 -11.89 1.46
CA GLY A 10 8.95 -12.06 2.41
C GLY A 10 8.13 -10.78 2.60
N MET A 11 8.76 -9.61 2.59
CA MET A 11 8.07 -8.32 2.71
C MET A 11 7.14 -8.00 1.51
N PRO A 12 7.55 -8.17 0.24
CA PRO A 12 6.68 -7.97 -0.91
C PRO A 12 5.66 -9.10 -1.13
N SER A 13 5.71 -10.19 -0.35
CA SER A 13 4.80 -11.34 -0.53
C SER A 13 3.31 -10.97 -0.40
N THR A 14 3.00 -9.88 0.31
CA THR A 14 1.65 -9.35 0.48
C THR A 14 1.31 -8.19 -0.46
N ILE A 15 2.16 -7.84 -1.43
CA ILE A 15 1.93 -6.75 -2.39
C ILE A 15 0.61 -6.91 -3.14
N ALA A 16 0.23 -8.15 -3.51
CA ALA A 16 -1.04 -8.38 -4.20
C ALA A 16 -2.26 -7.93 -3.38
N THR A 17 -2.20 -8.09 -2.04
CA THR A 17 -3.27 -7.63 -1.15
C THR A 17 -3.21 -6.12 -0.94
N GLY A 18 -2.00 -5.56 -0.77
CA GLY A 18 -1.80 -4.10 -0.69
C GLY A 18 -2.36 -3.38 -1.90
N LEU A 19 -1.97 -3.81 -3.11
CA LEU A 19 -2.38 -3.23 -4.38
C LEU A 19 -3.90 -3.33 -4.60
N ALA A 20 -4.53 -4.41 -4.15
CA ALA A 20 -5.98 -4.58 -4.24
C ALA A 20 -6.72 -3.56 -3.35
N ILE A 21 -6.22 -3.30 -2.14
CA ILE A 21 -6.83 -2.30 -1.24
C ILE A 21 -6.49 -0.87 -1.72
N HIS A 22 -5.31 -0.66 -2.31
CA HIS A 22 -4.98 0.61 -2.96
C HIS A 22 -5.94 0.93 -4.11
N ALA A 23 -6.25 -0.05 -4.96
CA ALA A 23 -7.20 0.13 -6.05
C ALA A 23 -8.61 0.44 -5.53
N TYR A 24 -8.95 0.01 -4.32
CA TYR A 24 -10.25 0.27 -3.71
C TYR A 24 -10.48 1.76 -3.42
N GLY A 25 -9.47 2.50 -2.96
CA GLY A 25 -9.60 3.93 -2.61
C GLY A 25 -10.09 4.81 -3.77
N PRO A 26 -9.39 4.84 -4.93
CA PRO A 26 -9.83 5.58 -6.11
C PRO A 26 -11.17 5.11 -6.68
N ILE A 27 -11.51 3.83 -6.52
CA ILE A 27 -12.82 3.30 -6.94
C ILE A 27 -13.91 3.86 -6.02
N SER A 28 -13.69 3.90 -4.71
CA SER A 28 -14.66 4.46 -3.75
C SER A 28 -14.83 5.98 -3.88
N ASP A 29 -13.76 6.72 -4.15
CA ASP A 29 -13.80 8.18 -4.38
C ASP A 29 -14.63 8.52 -5.63
N ASN A 30 -14.34 7.84 -6.75
CA ASN A 30 -15.12 8.03 -7.98
C ASN A 30 -16.60 7.63 -7.82
N ALA A 31 -16.90 6.59 -7.04
CA ALA A 31 -18.27 6.22 -6.72
C ALA A 31 -18.99 7.30 -5.89
N GLY A 32 -18.30 7.93 -4.93
CA GLY A 32 -18.80 9.06 -4.15
C GLY A 32 -19.07 10.30 -5.01
N GLY A 33 -18.14 10.63 -5.90
CA GLY A 33 -18.29 11.75 -6.85
C GLY A 33 -19.44 11.57 -7.84
N ILE A 34 -19.64 10.35 -8.36
CA ILE A 34 -20.80 10.03 -9.22
C ILE A 34 -22.11 10.15 -8.44
N ALA A 35 -22.13 9.67 -7.18
CA ALA A 35 -23.32 9.79 -6.33
C ALA A 35 -23.67 11.25 -6.00
N GLU A 36 -22.67 12.13 -5.89
CA GLU A 36 -22.85 13.58 -5.75
C GLU A 36 -23.47 14.21 -7.00
N MET A 37 -22.86 13.96 -8.16
CA MET A 37 -23.28 14.54 -9.42
C MET A 37 -24.65 14.03 -9.88
N ALA A 38 -25.03 12.81 -9.49
CA ALA A 38 -26.33 12.21 -9.78
C ALA A 38 -27.43 12.59 -8.77
N GLY A 39 -27.12 13.41 -7.76
CA GLY A 39 -28.11 13.86 -6.76
C GLY A 39 -28.66 12.72 -5.89
N MET A 40 -27.85 11.68 -5.63
CA MET A 40 -28.29 10.51 -4.86
C MET A 40 -28.49 10.85 -3.37
N SER A 41 -29.29 10.04 -2.67
CA SER A 41 -29.62 10.22 -1.25
C SER A 41 -28.38 10.34 -0.36
N HIS A 42 -28.45 11.20 0.67
CA HIS A 42 -27.42 11.42 1.68
C HIS A 42 -26.88 10.11 2.30
N ARG A 43 -27.74 9.09 2.41
CA ARG A 43 -27.36 7.76 2.92
C ARG A 43 -26.40 6.98 2.03
N ILE A 44 -26.39 7.24 0.72
CA ILE A 44 -25.42 6.66 -0.21
C ILE A 44 -24.07 7.36 -0.02
N ARG A 45 -24.11 8.68 0.17
CA ARG A 45 -22.93 9.53 0.37
C ARG A 45 -22.19 9.22 1.67
N GLU A 46 -22.91 9.09 2.79
CA GLU A 46 -22.34 8.63 4.06
C GLU A 46 -21.63 7.27 3.96
N ARG A 47 -22.11 6.38 3.09
CA ARG A 47 -21.46 5.08 2.88
C ARG A 47 -20.19 5.23 2.05
N THR A 48 -20.22 5.96 0.94
CA THR A 48 -19.02 6.18 0.11
C THR A 48 -17.95 6.99 0.83
N ASP A 49 -18.32 7.99 1.64
CA ASP A 49 -17.36 8.78 2.43
C ASP A 49 -16.66 7.93 3.49
N ALA A 50 -17.38 6.98 4.12
CA ALA A 50 -16.79 6.03 5.04
C ALA A 50 -15.80 5.07 4.33
N LEU A 51 -16.08 4.71 3.07
CA LEU A 51 -15.21 3.87 2.25
C LEU A 51 -13.96 4.63 1.78
N ASP A 52 -14.10 5.89 1.37
CA ASP A 52 -12.99 6.75 0.95
C ASP A 52 -12.03 7.01 2.11
N ALA A 53 -12.55 7.28 3.32
CA ALA A 53 -11.73 7.42 4.51
C ALA A 53 -10.90 6.16 4.80
N ALA A 54 -11.46 4.97 4.59
CA ALA A 54 -10.73 3.70 4.74
C ALA A 54 -9.69 3.49 3.63
N GLY A 55 -9.99 3.89 2.39
CA GLY A 55 -9.06 3.89 1.27
C GLY A 55 -7.85 4.80 1.51
N ASN A 56 -8.09 6.01 1.99
CA ASN A 56 -7.05 7.00 2.31
C ASN A 56 -6.15 6.56 3.47
N ALA A 57 -6.71 5.94 4.51
CA ALA A 57 -5.92 5.33 5.59
C ALA A 57 -5.01 4.21 5.07
N THR A 58 -5.51 3.39 4.13
CA THR A 58 -4.72 2.30 3.54
C THR A 58 -3.62 2.85 2.63
N ALA A 59 -3.91 3.85 1.80
CA ALA A 59 -2.90 4.50 0.96
C ALA A 59 -1.76 5.11 1.81
N ALA A 60 -2.06 5.63 3.00
CA ALA A 60 -1.04 6.11 3.93
C ALA A 60 -0.17 4.98 4.50
N ILE A 61 -0.77 3.87 4.92
CA ILE A 61 -0.05 2.68 5.42
C ILE A 61 0.85 2.11 4.31
N GLU A 62 0.33 2.02 3.10
CA GLU A 62 1.07 1.45 1.97
C GLU A 62 2.18 2.39 1.50
N LYS A 63 1.99 3.71 1.57
CA LYS A 63 3.05 4.68 1.30
C LYS A 63 4.23 4.48 2.25
N VAL A 64 3.98 4.16 3.52
CA VAL A 64 5.04 3.84 4.49
C VAL A 64 5.65 2.45 4.24
N ALA A 65 4.84 1.49 3.76
CA ALA A 65 5.30 0.13 3.47
C ALA A 65 6.09 0.00 2.15
N LEU A 66 5.75 0.79 1.12
CA LEU A 66 6.37 0.78 -0.22
C LEU A 66 7.42 1.88 -0.40
N VAL A 67 7.21 3.05 0.22
CA VAL A 67 8.13 4.18 0.19
C VAL A 67 8.50 4.54 1.63
N PRO A 68 9.35 3.73 2.28
CA PRO A 68 9.80 4.08 3.61
C PRO A 68 10.65 5.35 3.51
N GLY A 69 10.30 6.35 4.33
CA GLY A 69 11.18 7.49 4.62
C GLY A 69 12.50 7.07 5.29
N ASP A 70 12.70 5.77 5.51
CA ASP A 70 13.83 5.16 6.17
C ASP A 70 13.90 3.66 5.82
N ALA A 71 14.29 3.33 4.59
CA ALA A 71 15.26 2.28 4.22
C ALA A 71 15.26 0.89 4.92
N PHE A 72 14.21 0.45 5.61
CA PHE A 72 14.31 -0.69 6.52
C PHE A 72 13.98 -2.05 5.91
N GLY A 73 13.21 -2.09 4.82
CA GLY A 73 12.78 -3.35 4.19
C GLY A 73 13.76 -3.86 3.14
N ASP A 74 13.84 -3.13 2.04
CA ASP A 74 14.51 -3.59 0.82
C ASP A 74 15.97 -3.15 0.81
N ASP A 75 16.21 -1.88 1.17
CA ASP A 75 17.55 -1.27 1.17
C ASP A 75 18.46 -1.88 2.23
N CYS A 76 17.96 -2.15 3.45
CA CYS A 76 18.71 -2.86 4.47
C CYS A 76 19.10 -4.28 4.03
N CYS A 77 18.15 -5.05 3.46
CA CYS A 77 18.44 -6.40 2.98
C CYS A 77 19.40 -6.42 1.77
N ILE A 78 19.25 -5.47 0.84
CA ILE A 78 20.14 -5.31 -0.31
C ILE A 78 21.53 -4.85 0.13
N ARG A 79 21.64 -3.88 1.05
CA ARG A 79 22.93 -3.43 1.59
C ARG A 79 23.64 -4.51 2.40
N ILE A 80 22.94 -5.30 3.20
CA ILE A 80 23.52 -6.44 3.92
C ILE A 80 23.99 -7.50 2.91
N SER A 81 23.21 -7.77 1.86
CA SER A 81 23.63 -8.69 0.79
C SER A 81 24.84 -8.17 0.02
N TYR A 82 24.89 -6.87 -0.28
CA TYR A 82 26.02 -6.22 -0.96
C TYR A 82 27.28 -6.21 -0.09
N ALA A 83 27.15 -5.89 1.21
CA ALA A 83 28.26 -5.96 2.16
C ALA A 83 28.78 -7.39 2.34
N ALA A 84 27.89 -8.38 2.37
CA ALA A 84 28.27 -9.79 2.39
C ALA A 84 28.99 -10.22 1.09
N SER A 85 28.62 -9.66 -0.07
CA SER A 85 29.30 -9.95 -1.35
C SER A 85 30.67 -9.29 -1.51
N LEU A 86 30.98 -8.26 -0.71
CA LEU A 86 32.30 -7.61 -0.67
C LEU A 86 33.25 -8.23 0.36
N SER A 87 32.75 -9.19 1.16
CA SER A 87 33.51 -9.86 2.22
C SER A 87 34.18 -11.17 1.76
N ASP A 88 34.02 -11.53 0.48
CA ASP A 88 34.73 -12.62 -0.22
C ASP A 88 35.74 -12.06 -1.24
#